data_AF-A0A6V8NQQ0-F1
#
_entry.id   AF-A0A6V8NQQ0-F1
#
_cell.length_a   1.000
_cell.length_b   1.000
_cell.length_c   1.000
_cell.angle_alpha   90.00
_cell.angle_beta   90.00
_cell.angle_gamma   90.00
#
_symmetry.space_group_name_H-M   'P 1'
#
loop_
_entity.id
_entity.type
_entity.pdbx_description
1 polymer ?
#
loop_
_entity_poly.entity_id
_entity_poly.type
_entity_poly.pdbx_seq_one_letter_code
_entity_poly.pdbx_strand_id
1 'polypeptide(L)' 'MTEKILLDRLKQALTRSRRNLSETLNIIISRFKSVDESIWEEIEEGLILADIGVATTLYLIESAKQKV' A
#
# COMPACT_ATOMS: atom_id res chain seq x y z
N MET A 1 -2.37 -13.24 27.39
CA MET A 1 -2.01 -11.84 27.74
C MET A 1 -0.77 -11.36 26.98
N THR A 2 0.28 -12.17 26.87
CA THR A 2 1.57 -11.82 26.21
C THR A 2 1.47 -11.59 24.69
N GLU A 3 0.68 -12.39 24.00
CA GLU A 3 0.53 -12.31 22.53
C GLU A 3 -0.12 -10.99 22.08
N LYS A 4 -1.13 -10.52 22.82
CA LYS A 4 -1.77 -9.22 22.57
C LYS A 4 -0.77 -8.07 22.69
N ILE A 5 0.08 -8.11 23.72
CA ILE A 5 1.11 -7.09 23.95
C ILE A 5 2.15 -7.09 22.83
N LEU A 6 2.57 -8.26 22.34
CA LEU A 6 3.50 -8.38 21.21
C LEU A 6 2.90 -7.80 19.92
N LEU A 7 1.65 -8.15 19.63
CA LEU A 7 0.94 -7.64 18.45
C LEU A 7 0.74 -6.12 18.51
N ASP A 8 0.41 -5.58 19.69
CA ASP A 8 0.22 -4.14 19.89
C ASP A 8 1.55 -3.37 19.70
N ARG A 9 2.67 -3.92 20.19
CA ARG A 9 4.01 -3.35 19.94
C ARG A 9 4.41 -3.40 18.47
N LEU A 10 4.12 -4.50 17.78
CA LEU A 10 4.36 -4.63 16.34
C LEU A 10 3.56 -3.60 15.55
N LYS A 11 2.27 -3.43 15.86
CA LYS A 11 1.41 -2.42 15.23
C LYS A 11 1.93 -1.01 15.46
N GLN A 12 2.37 -0.68 16.68
CA GLN A 12 2.98 0.61 16.97
C GLN A 12 4.24 0.84 16.13
N ALA A 13 5.15 -0.13 16.07
CA ALA A 13 6.37 -0.03 15.28
C ALA A 13 6.08 0.20 13.78
N LEU A 14 5.04 -0.44 13.24
CA LEU A 14 4.63 -0.32 11.83
C LEU A 14 3.76 0.90 11.54
N THR A 15 3.33 1.66 12.55
CA THR A 15 2.37 2.76 12.36
C THR A 15 2.90 3.83 11.42
N ARG A 16 4.20 4.16 11.47
CA ARG A 16 4.81 5.16 10.58
C ARG A 16 4.80 4.70 9.13
N SER A 17 5.23 3.46 8.87
CA SER A 17 5.25 2.87 7.52
C SER A 17 3.84 2.76 6.94
N ARG A 18 2.87 2.32 7.75
CA ARG A 18 1.45 2.26 7.35
C ARG A 18 0.93 3.64 6.97
N ARG A 19 1.20 4.66 7.79
CA ARG A 19 0.75 6.03 7.54
C ARG A 19 1.33 6.58 6.23
N ASN A 20 2.64 6.45 6.04
CA ASN A 20 3.30 6.93 4.83
C ASN A 20 2.75 6.24 3.57
N LEU A 21 2.54 4.92 3.61
CA LEU A 21 1.95 4.17 2.50
C LEU A 21 0.52 4.66 2.20
N SER A 22 -0.32 4.82 3.22
CA SER A 22 -1.69 5.33 3.03
C SER A 22 -1.72 6.76 2.49
N GLU A 23 -0.80 7.62 2.93
CA GLU A 23 -0.68 9.00 2.43
C GLU A 23 -0.31 9.01 0.93
N THR A 24 0.69 8.22 0.52
CA THR A 24 1.08 8.08 -0.89
C THR A 24 -0.08 7.58 -1.76
N LEU A 25 -0.76 6.51 -1.34
CA LEU A 25 -1.89 5.96 -2.08
C LEU A 25 -3.06 6.95 -2.19
N ASN A 26 -3.37 7.67 -1.12
CA ASN A 26 -4.42 8.69 -1.14
C ASN A 26 -4.09 9.83 -2.11
N ILE A 27 -2.83 10.28 -2.15
CA ILE A 27 -2.39 11.31 -3.10
C ILE A 27 -2.60 10.83 -4.54
N ILE A 28 -2.14 9.62 -4.86
CA ILE A 28 -2.30 9.02 -6.20
C ILE A 28 -3.79 8.94 -6.55
N ILE A 29 -4.60 8.26 -5.73
CA ILE A 29 -6.03 8.04 -6.00
C ILE A 29 -6.80 9.37 -6.14
N SER A 30 -6.49 10.37 -5.31
CA SER A 30 -7.20 11.67 -5.33
C SER A 30 -7.03 12.46 -6.63
N ARG A 31 -6.00 12.15 -7.44
CA ARG A 31 -5.71 12.86 -8.69
C ARG A 31 -6.55 12.38 -9.87
N PHE A 32 -7.17 11.21 -9.76
CA PHE A 32 -7.85 10.59 -10.89
C PHE A 32 -9.37 10.51 -10.69
N LYS A 33 -10.11 10.92 -11.72
CA LYS A 33 -11.59 10.87 -11.74
C LYS A 33 -12.15 9.50 -12.13
N SER A 34 -11.34 8.64 -12.73
CA SER A 34 -11.69 7.30 -13.20
C SER A 34 -10.49 6.38 -13.04
N VAL A 35 -10.72 5.13 -12.63
CA VAL A 35 -9.66 4.13 -12.54
C VAL A 35 -9.24 3.70 -13.94
N ASP A 36 -8.11 4.20 -14.41
CA ASP A 36 -7.50 3.84 -15.68
C ASP A 36 -6.13 3.16 -15.49
N GLU A 37 -5.50 2.74 -16.58
CA GLU A 37 -4.21 2.04 -16.55
C GLU A 37 -3.09 2.88 -15.94
N SER A 38 -3.15 4.22 -16.08
CA SER A 38 -2.12 5.13 -15.56
C SER A 38 -2.09 5.20 -14.03
N ILE A 39 -3.24 5.01 -13.35
CA ILE A 39 -3.28 4.91 -11.88
C ILE A 39 -2.48 3.70 -11.42
N TRP A 40 -2.66 2.56 -12.09
CA TRP A 40 -2.04 1.31 -11.67
C TRP A 40 -0.52 1.39 -11.81
N GLU A 41 -0.02 2.07 -12.85
CA GLU A 41 1.42 2.35 -13.01
C GLU A 41 1.95 3.27 -11.89
N GLU A 42 1.25 4.35 -11.53
CA GLU A 42 1.68 5.23 -10.42
C GLU A 42 1.67 4.50 -9.06
N ILE A 43 0.68 3.62 -8.83
CA ILE A 43 0.63 2.78 -7.62
C ILE A 43 1.79 1.79 -7.60
N GLU A 44 2.14 1.18 -8.73
CA GLU A 44 3.28 0.27 -8.84
C GLU A 44 4.59 0.97 -8.46
N GLU A 45 4.85 2.12 -9.06
CA GLU A 45 6.03 2.93 -8.78
C GLU A 45 6.10 3.31 -7.29
N GLY A 46 4.99 3.80 -6.74
CA GLY A 46 4.89 4.18 -5.33
C GLY A 46 5.16 3.02 -4.37
N LEU A 47 4.69 1.81 -4.69
CA LEU A 47 4.91 0.62 -3.88
C LEU A 47 6.36 0.11 -3.98
N ILE A 48 6.98 0.17 -5.16
CA ILE A 48 8.39 -0.20 -5.34
C ILE A 48 9.29 0.75 -4.56
N LEU A 49 9.04 2.07 -4.62
CA LEU A 49 9.79 3.08 -3.85
C LEU A 49 9.59 2.95 -2.33
N ALA A 50 8.52 2.29 -1.89
CA ALA A 50 8.25 2.03 -0.48
C ALA A 50 8.89 0.72 0.05
N ASP A 51 9.87 0.16 -0.68
CA ASP A 51 10.60 -1.07 -0.32
C ASP A 51 9.72 -2.33 -0.24
N ILE A 52 8.60 -2.38 -0.98
CA ILE A 52 7.71 -3.56 -1.03
C ILE A 52 8.27 -4.67 -1.93
N GLY A 53 9.02 -4.28 -2.97
CA GLY A 53 9.61 -5.17 -3.96
C GLY A 53 8.67 -5.56 -5.11
N VAL A 54 9.25 -5.77 -6.29
CA VAL A 54 8.53 -5.93 -7.57
C VAL A 54 7.48 -7.06 -7.54
N ALA A 55 7.88 -8.27 -7.14
CA ALA A 55 6.98 -9.43 -7.16
C ALA A 55 5.75 -9.23 -6.25
N THR A 56 5.96 -8.67 -5.06
CA THR A 56 4.89 -8.37 -4.10
C THR A 56 3.99 -7.27 -4.62
N THR A 57 4.57 -6.20 -5.19
CA THR A 57 3.81 -5.09 -5.78
C THR A 57 2.88 -5.58 -6.89
N LEU A 58 3.38 -6.37 -7.84
CA LEU A 58 2.58 -6.91 -8.94
C LEU A 58 1.41 -7.77 -8.42
N TYR A 59 1.67 -8.64 -7.44
CA TYR A 59 0.63 -9.45 -6.81
C TYR A 59 -0.47 -8.59 -6.16
N LEU A 60 -0.07 -7.51 -5.45
CA LEU A 60 -1.01 -6.61 -4.79
C LEU A 60 -1.89 -5.87 -5.80
N ILE A 61 -1.31 -5.39 -6.91
CA ILE A 61 -2.03 -4.68 -7.98
C ILE A 61 -3.02 -5.61 -8.67
N GLU A 62 -2.60 -6.81 -9.08
CA GLU A 62 -3.50 -7.80 -9.69
C GLU A 62 -4.66 -8.17 -8.76
N SER A 63 -4.36 -8.37 -7.47
CA SER A 63 -5.38 -8.66 -6.45
C SER A 63 -6.36 -7.50 -6.25
N ALA A 64 -5.90 -6.25 -6.43
CA ALA A 64 -6.76 -5.07 -6.33
C ALA A 64 -7.65 -4.91 -7.57
N LYS A 65 -7.07 -5.07 -8.77
CA LYS A 65 -7.80 -5.04 -10.07
C LYS A 65 -8.93 -6.05 -10.13
N GLN A 66 -8.80 -7.21 -9.50
CA GLN A 66 -9.87 -8.23 -9.45
C GLN A 66 -11.06 -7.86 -8.54
N LYS A 67 -10.91 -6.90 -7.63
CA LYS A 67 -11.93 -6.54 -6.63
C LYS A 67 -12.74 -5.29 -7.01
N VAL A 68 -12.29 -4.54 -8.00
CA VAL A 68 -12.93 -3.33 -8.52
C VAL A 68 -13.61 -3.63 -9.85
#